data_AF-A0A940F2A3-F1
#
_entry.id   AF-A0A940F2A3-F1
#
_cell.length_a   1.000
_cell.length_b   1.000
_cell.length_c   1.000
_cell.angle_alpha   90.00
_cell.angle_beta   90.00
_cell.angle_gamma   90.00
#
_symmetry.space_group_name_H-M   'P 1'
#
loop_
_entity.id
_entity.type
_entity.pdbx_description
1 polymer ?
#
loop_
_entity_poly.entity_id
_entity_poly.type
_entity_poly.pdbx_seq_one_letter_code
_entity_poly.pdbx_strand_id
1 'polypeptide(L)'
;MSAFVPIDGNAQDWDRHSLPGVRVLSESDRQAIEALLLGRKVTKVDAEHLLLDDGTVIKAIGHDGGCACSAGCYDLSVLNGVDNIITRIEFDYRPSEDYDKPGRSGHPDDPTDEWTGYYRVFVFADNQQINLMQFDGSDGNGYYGTGFEILVRDPLRIVS
;
A
#
# COMPACT_ATOMS: atom_id res chain seq x y z
N MET A 1 4.10 19.61 -17.93
CA MET A 1 3.72 18.73 -16.81
C MET A 1 2.45 18.00 -17.23
N SER A 2 2.45 16.67 -17.25
CA SER A 2 1.21 15.91 -17.44
C SER A 2 0.26 16.25 -16.29
N ALA A 3 -1.02 16.44 -16.58
CA ALA A 3 -2.01 16.66 -15.54
C ALA A 3 -2.06 15.42 -14.63
N PHE A 4 -2.13 15.65 -13.31
CA PHE A 4 -2.45 14.59 -12.38
C PHE A 4 -3.86 14.08 -12.68
N VAL A 5 -3.94 12.86 -13.16
CA VAL A 5 -5.20 12.14 -13.31
C VAL A 5 -5.18 11.04 -12.24
N PRO A 6 -6.19 10.91 -11.38
CA PRO A 6 -6.30 9.78 -10.47
C PRO A 6 -6.42 8.45 -11.22
N ILE A 7 -6.09 7.34 -10.56
CA ILE A 7 -6.44 5.99 -11.02
C ILE A 7 -7.77 5.62 -10.36
N ASP A 8 -8.76 5.23 -11.17
CA ASP A 8 -10.07 4.79 -10.69
C ASP A 8 -10.07 3.25 -10.65
N GLY A 9 -10.05 2.69 -9.44
CA GLY A 9 -9.96 1.25 -9.17
C GLY A 9 -9.91 1.00 -7.66
N ASN A 10 -10.50 -0.09 -7.18
CA ASN A 10 -10.55 -0.46 -5.77
C ASN A 10 -10.17 -1.93 -5.55
N ALA A 11 -10.12 -2.35 -4.28
CA ALA A 11 -9.76 -3.70 -3.87
C ALA A 11 -10.74 -4.81 -4.36
N GLN A 12 -11.93 -4.47 -4.84
CA GLN A 12 -12.88 -5.46 -5.39
C GLN A 12 -12.79 -5.58 -6.92
N ASP A 13 -11.97 -4.75 -7.58
CA ASP A 13 -11.84 -4.73 -9.03
C ASP A 13 -10.77 -5.72 -9.56
N TRP A 14 -10.26 -6.63 -8.73
CA TRP A 14 -9.18 -7.57 -9.08
C TRP A 14 -9.48 -8.44 -10.30
N ASP A 15 -10.74 -8.83 -10.48
CA ASP A 15 -11.19 -9.64 -11.62
C ASP A 15 -11.70 -8.80 -12.81
N ARG A 16 -11.76 -7.46 -12.68
CA ARG A 16 -12.29 -6.58 -13.73
C ARG A 16 -11.15 -5.95 -14.52
N HIS A 17 -10.75 -6.67 -15.57
CA HIS A 17 -10.16 -6.13 -16.81
C HIS A 17 -9.17 -4.97 -16.60
N SER A 18 -7.90 -5.32 -16.38
CA SER A 18 -6.71 -4.49 -16.57
C SER A 18 -7.01 -3.08 -17.11
N LEU A 19 -7.12 -2.11 -16.19
CA LEU A 19 -7.18 -0.69 -16.54
C LEU A 19 -6.06 -0.43 -17.56
N PRO A 20 -6.37 -0.01 -18.81
CA PRO A 20 -5.36 0.06 -19.85
C PRO A 20 -4.19 0.97 -19.45
N GLY A 21 -2.97 0.44 -19.51
CA GLY A 21 -1.76 1.16 -19.11
C GLY A 21 -1.54 1.28 -17.60
N VAL A 22 -2.29 0.52 -16.79
CA VAL A 22 -2.07 0.38 -15.35
C VAL A 22 -1.57 -1.04 -15.08
N ARG A 23 -0.49 -1.14 -14.31
CA ARG A 23 0.03 -2.41 -13.77
C ARG A 23 -0.23 -2.49 -12.27
N VAL A 24 -0.39 -3.70 -11.77
CA VAL A 24 -0.60 -3.97 -10.34
C VAL A 24 0.69 -4.55 -9.77
N LEU A 25 1.09 -4.12 -8.58
CA LEU A 25 2.14 -4.74 -7.77
C LEU A 25 1.56 -5.05 -6.38
N SER A 26 1.83 -6.23 -5.82
CA SER A 26 1.39 -6.57 -4.46
C SER A 26 2.50 -6.37 -3.42
N GLU A 27 2.18 -6.57 -2.14
CA GLU A 27 3.16 -6.61 -1.04
C GLU A 27 4.36 -7.54 -1.32
N SER A 28 4.15 -8.59 -2.11
CA SER A 28 5.18 -9.55 -2.51
C SER A 28 6.18 -9.02 -3.55
N ASP A 29 5.81 -8.00 -4.33
CA ASP A 29 6.61 -7.41 -5.43
C ASP A 29 7.67 -6.41 -4.96
N ARG A 30 8.33 -6.69 -3.83
CA ARG A 30 9.23 -5.75 -3.15
C ARG A 30 10.30 -5.13 -4.05
N GLN A 31 10.92 -5.94 -4.92
CA GLN A 31 11.95 -5.44 -5.86
C GLN A 31 11.38 -4.48 -6.90
N ALA A 32 10.15 -4.71 -7.38
CA ALA A 32 9.50 -3.84 -8.34
C ALA A 32 9.01 -2.54 -7.68
N ILE A 33 8.52 -2.62 -6.43
CA ILE A 33 8.16 -1.45 -5.62
C ILE A 33 9.42 -0.61 -5.31
N GLU A 34 10.53 -1.25 -4.95
CA GLU A 34 11.80 -0.58 -4.72
C GLU A 34 12.29 0.13 -6.00
N ALA A 35 12.32 -0.57 -7.14
CA ALA A 35 12.73 0.00 -8.42
C ALA A 35 11.82 1.16 -8.89
N LEU A 36 10.54 1.14 -8.52
CA LEU A 36 9.57 2.19 -8.82
C LEU A 36 9.86 3.48 -8.02
N LEU A 37 10.23 3.35 -6.75
CA LEU A 37 10.37 4.49 -5.82
C LEU A 37 11.80 5.04 -5.75
N LEU A 38 12.82 4.20 -5.95
CA LEU A 38 14.21 4.58 -5.79
C LEU A 38 14.60 5.67 -6.81
N GLY A 39 15.23 6.74 -6.32
CA GLY A 39 15.63 7.87 -7.14
C GLY A 39 14.49 8.81 -7.53
N ARG A 40 13.27 8.61 -7.00
CA ARG A 40 12.10 9.45 -7.27
C ARG A 40 11.82 10.43 -6.14
N LYS A 41 11.09 11.49 -6.48
CA LYS A 41 10.51 12.44 -5.51
C LYS A 41 8.99 12.36 -5.57
N VAL A 42 8.33 12.37 -4.41
CA VAL A 42 6.87 12.54 -4.36
C VAL A 42 6.56 14.03 -4.54
N THR A 43 5.80 14.35 -5.57
CA THR A 43 5.42 15.73 -5.91
C THR A 43 4.00 16.09 -5.51
N LYS A 44 3.13 15.09 -5.31
CA LYS A 44 1.77 15.28 -4.80
C LYS A 44 1.31 14.05 -4.03
N VAL A 45 0.56 14.27 -2.96
CA VAL A 45 -0.28 13.28 -2.27
C VAL A 45 -1.73 13.75 -2.41
N ASP A 46 -2.65 12.87 -2.77
CA ASP A 46 -4.06 13.19 -2.95
C ASP A 46 -4.92 11.95 -2.65
N ALA A 47 -5.68 11.97 -1.55
CA ALA A 47 -6.41 10.80 -1.05
C ALA A 47 -5.51 9.55 -0.96
N GLU A 48 -5.71 8.57 -1.83
CA GLU A 48 -4.98 7.29 -1.88
C GLU A 48 -3.86 7.30 -2.92
N HIS A 49 -3.56 8.46 -3.51
CA HIS A 49 -2.67 8.58 -4.66
C HIS A 49 -1.39 9.35 -4.36
N LEU A 50 -0.30 8.88 -4.97
CA LEU A 50 0.97 9.59 -5.09
C LEU A 50 1.23 9.97 -6.54
N LEU A 51 1.78 11.17 -6.76
CA LEU A 51 2.39 11.57 -8.02
C LEU A 51 3.91 11.66 -7.83
N LEU A 52 4.66 10.94 -8.66
CA LEU A 52 6.12 11.03 -8.70
C LEU A 52 6.58 12.11 -9.68
N ASP A 53 7.83 12.55 -9.53
CA ASP A 53 8.47 13.60 -10.33
C ASP A 53 8.62 13.27 -11.82
N ASP A 54 8.68 11.98 -12.16
CA ASP A 54 8.67 11.52 -13.56
C ASP A 54 7.27 11.47 -14.18
N GLY A 55 6.23 11.76 -13.41
CA GLY A 55 4.83 11.72 -13.83
C GLY A 55 4.14 10.38 -13.58
N THR A 56 4.79 9.41 -12.95
CA THR A 56 4.16 8.16 -12.51
C THR A 56 3.09 8.45 -11.47
N VAL A 57 1.91 7.85 -11.63
CA VAL A 57 0.83 7.89 -10.63
C VAL A 57 0.74 6.53 -9.95
N ILE A 58 0.71 6.53 -8.63
CA ILE A 58 0.52 5.35 -7.79
C ILE A 58 -0.80 5.52 -7.05
N LYS A 59 -1.62 4.48 -6.98
CA LYS A 59 -2.74 4.37 -6.03
C LYS A 59 -2.41 3.25 -5.03
N ALA A 60 -2.49 3.54 -3.74
CA ALA A 60 -2.31 2.58 -2.66
C ALA A 60 -3.66 1.98 -2.24
N ILE A 61 -3.77 0.65 -2.22
CA ILE A 61 -5.02 -0.07 -1.94
C ILE A 61 -4.72 -1.21 -0.97
N GLY A 62 -5.39 -1.23 0.18
CA GLY A 62 -5.30 -2.39 1.08
C GLY A 62 -6.14 -3.56 0.55
N HIS A 63 -5.76 -4.79 0.88
CA HIS A 63 -6.47 -5.99 0.44
C HIS A 63 -7.92 -6.02 0.96
N ASP A 64 -8.90 -6.42 0.14
CA ASP A 64 -10.28 -6.68 0.59
C ASP A 64 -10.56 -8.19 0.52
N GLY A 65 -10.67 -8.83 1.68
CA GLY A 65 -10.96 -10.25 1.78
C GLY A 65 -12.37 -10.66 1.34
N GLY A 66 -13.27 -9.71 1.03
CA GLY A 66 -14.59 -9.99 0.47
C GLY A 66 -15.56 -10.71 1.42
N CYS A 67 -15.20 -10.87 2.70
CA CYS A 67 -16.00 -11.47 3.76
C CYS A 67 -16.57 -10.39 4.69
N ALA A 68 -17.81 -10.56 5.16
CA ALA A 68 -18.39 -9.70 6.21
C ALA A 68 -17.63 -9.78 7.56
N CYS A 69 -16.71 -10.73 7.70
CA CYS A 69 -15.92 -11.00 8.88
C CYS A 69 -14.61 -10.20 8.95
N SER A 70 -14.31 -9.35 7.96
CA SER A 70 -13.06 -8.57 7.84
C SER A 70 -11.76 -9.38 7.80
N ALA A 71 -11.84 -10.71 7.73
CA ALA A 71 -10.68 -11.56 7.54
C ALA A 71 -10.07 -11.31 6.17
N GLY A 72 -8.75 -11.12 6.12
CA GLY A 72 -8.01 -10.75 4.92
C GLY A 72 -8.20 -9.29 4.50
N CYS A 73 -8.91 -8.46 5.29
CA CYS A 73 -9.08 -7.05 4.97
C CYS A 73 -7.95 -6.21 5.59
N TYR A 74 -7.42 -5.30 4.78
CA TYR A 74 -6.43 -4.29 5.15
C TYR A 74 -6.87 -2.93 4.63
N ASP A 75 -6.71 -1.90 5.45
CA ASP A 75 -7.07 -0.51 5.10
C ASP A 75 -5.82 0.37 5.02
N LEU A 76 -5.76 1.28 4.04
CA LEU A 76 -4.71 2.30 3.97
C LEU A 76 -4.87 3.29 5.13
N SER A 77 -3.97 3.25 6.11
CA SER A 77 -4.02 4.07 7.31
C SER A 77 -3.05 5.24 7.29
N VAL A 78 -1.97 5.14 6.49
CA VAL A 78 -0.98 6.21 6.30
C VAL A 78 -0.64 6.33 4.82
N LEU A 79 -0.61 7.57 4.32
CA LEU A 79 0.00 7.92 3.04
C LEU A 79 0.65 9.30 3.15
N ASN A 80 1.98 9.37 3.02
CA ASN A 80 2.74 10.60 3.24
C ASN A 80 3.49 11.06 2.00
N GLY A 81 3.85 12.34 1.99
CA GLY A 81 4.75 12.93 1.00
C GLY A 81 6.22 12.73 1.38
N VAL A 82 7.10 12.94 0.41
CA VAL A 82 8.56 12.89 0.59
C VAL A 82 9.16 14.11 -0.09
N ASP A 83 9.69 15.05 0.70
CA ASP A 83 10.24 16.30 0.17
C ASP A 83 11.73 16.20 -0.22
N ASN A 84 12.16 15.07 -0.75
CA ASN A 84 13.48 14.89 -1.36
C ASN A 84 13.49 13.65 -2.25
N ILE A 85 14.64 13.35 -2.86
CA ILE A 85 14.88 12.11 -3.59
C ILE A 85 14.93 10.94 -2.60
N ILE A 86 14.16 9.90 -2.89
CA ILE A 86 14.18 8.64 -2.16
C ILE A 86 15.48 7.89 -2.51
N THR A 87 16.28 7.56 -1.51
CA THR A 87 17.59 6.91 -1.69
C THR A 87 17.64 5.47 -1.18
N ARG A 88 16.63 5.05 -0.40
CA ARG A 88 16.48 3.68 0.10
C ARG A 88 15.03 3.41 0.48
N ILE A 89 14.63 2.15 0.40
CA ILE A 89 13.32 1.65 0.81
C ILE A 89 13.53 0.54 1.85
N GLU A 90 12.65 0.48 2.85
CA GLU A 90 12.59 -0.59 3.84
C GLU A 90 11.14 -1.07 3.98
N PHE A 91 10.97 -2.38 4.13
CA PHE A 91 9.67 -3.03 4.30
C PHE A 91 9.58 -3.62 5.71
N ASP A 92 8.57 -3.23 6.48
CA ASP A 92 8.27 -3.77 7.81
C ASP A 92 6.86 -4.35 7.79
N TYR A 93 6.79 -5.66 7.55
CA TYR A 93 5.54 -6.39 7.41
C TYR A 93 5.36 -7.32 8.60
N ARG A 94 4.23 -7.19 9.28
CA ARG A 94 3.77 -8.08 10.33
C ARG A 94 2.31 -8.41 10.11
N PRO A 95 1.98 -9.26 9.13
CA PRO A 95 0.62 -9.80 9.03
C PRO A 95 0.22 -10.47 10.36
N SER A 96 -1.06 -10.39 10.69
CA SER A 96 -1.62 -11.01 11.89
C SER A 96 -2.35 -12.27 11.48
N GLU A 97 -1.88 -13.43 11.95
CA GLU A 97 -2.59 -14.69 11.80
C GLU A 97 -3.51 -14.90 13.02
N ASP A 98 -4.80 -15.10 12.77
CA ASP A 98 -5.81 -15.48 13.78
C ASP A 98 -5.81 -17.00 13.95
N TYR A 99 -4.70 -17.56 14.44
CA TYR A 99 -4.68 -18.95 14.89
C TYR A 99 -4.94 -19.01 16.39
N ASP A 100 -6.19 -19.30 16.74
CA ASP A 100 -6.63 -19.98 17.97
C ASP A 100 -5.67 -19.82 19.17
N LYS A 101 -5.61 -18.61 19.75
CA LYS A 101 -5.08 -18.46 21.10
C LYS A 101 -6.24 -18.50 22.09
N PRO A 102 -6.55 -19.67 22.71
CA PRO A 102 -7.55 -19.71 23.76
C PRO A 102 -7.10 -18.82 24.91
N GLY A 103 -7.90 -17.80 25.24
CA GLY A 103 -7.73 -16.98 26.44
C GLY A 103 -7.48 -15.48 26.25
N ARG A 104 -7.56 -14.93 25.03
CA ARG A 104 -7.59 -13.47 24.86
C ARG A 104 -8.94 -13.02 24.33
N SER A 105 -9.81 -12.67 25.26
CA SER A 105 -10.97 -11.85 24.97
C SER A 105 -10.46 -10.49 24.53
N GLY A 106 -10.67 -10.11 23.26
CA GLY A 106 -10.65 -8.71 22.86
C GLY A 106 -11.69 -7.98 23.69
N HIS A 107 -11.26 -7.45 24.83
CA HIS A 107 -12.10 -6.68 25.72
C HIS A 107 -12.08 -5.25 25.16
N PRO A 108 -13.25 -4.62 24.92
CA PRO A 108 -13.32 -3.28 24.33
C PRO A 108 -12.69 -2.16 25.18
N ASP A 109 -12.01 -2.50 26.27
CA ASP A 109 -11.55 -1.61 27.33
C ASP A 109 -10.02 -1.68 27.50
N ASP A 110 -9.34 -2.59 26.77
CA ASP A 110 -7.88 -2.70 26.75
C ASP A 110 -7.32 -2.11 25.44
N PRO A 111 -6.87 -0.85 25.43
CA PRO A 111 -6.36 -0.18 24.24
C PRO A 111 -4.98 -0.69 23.80
N THR A 112 -4.43 -1.72 24.45
CA THR A 112 -3.12 -2.30 24.14
C THR A 112 -3.18 -3.65 23.44
N ASP A 113 -4.37 -4.17 23.12
CA ASP A 113 -4.50 -5.51 22.52
C ASP A 113 -4.21 -5.48 21.00
N GLU A 114 -2.96 -5.83 20.72
CA GLU A 114 -2.18 -6.00 19.48
C GLU A 114 -2.83 -6.88 18.38
N TRP A 115 -4.07 -6.60 17.95
CA TRP A 115 -4.80 -7.39 16.94
C TRP A 115 -4.87 -6.78 15.54
N THR A 116 -3.94 -5.89 15.18
CA THR A 116 -3.84 -5.38 13.81
C THR A 116 -2.48 -5.73 13.24
N GLY A 117 -2.47 -6.70 12.32
CA GLY A 117 -1.35 -6.89 11.43
C GLY A 117 -1.15 -5.67 10.55
N TYR A 118 0.06 -5.47 10.07
CA TYR A 118 0.38 -4.30 9.26
C TYR A 118 1.39 -4.58 8.16
N TYR A 119 1.34 -3.73 7.14
CA TYR A 119 2.31 -3.63 6.07
C TYR A 119 2.79 -2.19 5.96
N ARG A 120 4.07 -1.93 6.23
CA ARG A 120 4.67 -0.60 6.14
C ARG A 120 5.76 -0.55 5.09
N VAL A 121 5.73 0.51 4.29
CA VAL A 121 6.80 0.86 3.36
C VAL A 121 7.44 2.15 3.86
N PHE A 122 8.66 2.03 4.37
CA PHE A 122 9.48 3.16 4.75
C PHE A 122 10.39 3.58 3.60
N VAL A 123 10.57 4.88 3.46
CA VAL A 123 11.52 5.46 2.50
C VAL A 123 12.50 6.37 3.22
N PHE A 124 13.73 6.42 2.72
CA PHE A 124 14.78 7.30 3.22
C PHE A 124 14.99 8.44 2.25
N ALA A 125 14.93 9.65 2.77
CA ALA A 125 15.13 10.88 2.01
C ALA A 125 15.74 11.92 2.95
N ASP A 126 16.83 12.58 2.53
CA ASP A 126 17.53 13.60 3.34
C ASP A 126 17.89 13.16 4.78
N ASN A 127 18.42 11.95 4.95
CA ASN A 127 18.70 11.33 6.26
C ASN A 127 17.48 11.15 7.18
N GLN A 128 16.26 11.26 6.66
CA GLN A 128 15.03 10.96 7.38
C GLN A 128 14.44 9.64 6.91
N GLN A 129 13.95 8.84 7.85
CA GLN A 129 13.10 7.69 7.57
C GLN A 129 11.64 8.15 7.65
N ILE A 130 10.89 7.93 6.57
CA ILE A 130 9.50 8.37 6.43
C ILE A 130 8.64 7.13 6.20
N ASN A 131 7.57 6.97 6.98
CA ASN A 131 6.53 5.98 6.70
C ASN A 131 5.72 6.47 5.48
N LEU A 132 6.06 5.98 4.29
CA LEU A 132 5.46 6.44 3.04
C LEU A 132 4.01 5.96 2.94
N MET A 133 3.79 4.67 3.23
CA MET A 133 2.48 4.05 3.22
C MET A 133 2.39 2.94 4.27
N GLN A 134 1.23 2.86 4.93
CA GLN A 134 0.89 1.82 5.89
C GLN A 134 -0.51 1.29 5.64
N PHE A 135 -0.63 -0.03 5.73
CA PHE A 135 -1.89 -0.74 5.70
C PHE A 135 -2.05 -1.52 6.99
N ASP A 136 -3.17 -1.33 7.69
CA ASP A 136 -3.49 -2.02 8.94
C ASP A 136 -4.71 -2.93 8.72
N GLY A 137 -4.67 -4.13 9.27
CA GLY A 137 -5.68 -5.15 9.00
C GLY A 137 -5.39 -6.47 9.70
N SER A 138 -5.96 -7.55 9.19
CA SER A 138 -5.72 -8.90 9.71
C SER A 138 -5.89 -9.93 8.61
N ASP A 139 -5.04 -10.96 8.59
CA ASP A 139 -5.24 -12.11 7.71
C ASP A 139 -6.45 -12.94 8.18
N GLY A 140 -6.92 -12.71 9.41
CA GLY A 140 -7.90 -13.56 10.07
C GLY A 140 -7.41 -15.01 10.03
N ASN A 141 -8.25 -15.91 9.54
CA ASN A 141 -7.91 -17.31 9.38
C ASN A 141 -6.96 -17.61 8.19
N GLY A 142 -6.48 -16.60 7.48
CA GLY A 142 -5.57 -16.72 6.32
C GLY A 142 -6.22 -17.19 5.02
N TYR A 143 -7.54 -17.41 4.99
CA TYR A 143 -8.24 -17.92 3.80
C TYR A 143 -8.54 -16.83 2.76
N TYR A 144 -8.68 -15.59 3.19
CA TYR A 144 -9.22 -14.48 2.40
C TYR A 144 -8.14 -13.51 1.92
N GLY A 145 -6.89 -13.96 1.79
CA GLY A 145 -5.77 -13.12 1.34
C GLY A 145 -5.17 -12.21 2.41
N THR A 146 -4.26 -11.32 2.00
CA THR A 146 -3.45 -10.48 2.89
C THR A 146 -2.90 -9.27 2.14
N GLY A 147 -2.39 -8.28 2.87
CA GLY A 147 -1.46 -7.32 2.32
C GLY A 147 -2.12 -6.14 1.62
N PHE A 148 -1.51 -5.76 0.51
CA PHE A 148 -1.90 -4.57 -0.22
C PHE A 148 -1.49 -4.70 -1.68
N GLU A 149 -2.13 -3.87 -2.49
CA GLU A 149 -1.73 -3.66 -3.86
C GLU A 149 -1.45 -2.18 -4.11
N ILE A 150 -0.56 -1.92 -5.07
CA ILE A 150 -0.42 -0.62 -5.67
C ILE A 150 -0.75 -0.69 -7.16
N LEU A 151 -1.64 0.20 -7.59
CA LEU A 151 -1.91 0.42 -9.00
C LEU A 151 -0.93 1.47 -9.51
N VAL A 152 -0.21 1.16 -10.59
CA VAL A 152 0.83 2.03 -11.13
C VAL A 152 0.52 2.36 -12.58
N ARG A 153 0.44 3.66 -12.87
CA ARG A 153 0.39 4.19 -14.23
C ARG A 153 1.67 4.97 -14.52
N ASP A 154 2.50 4.41 -15.39
CA ASP A 154 3.73 5.04 -15.84
C ASP A 154 3.41 6.34 -16.63
N PRO A 155 4.35 7.31 -16.68
CA PRO A 155 4.16 8.51 -17.47
C PRO A 155 4.02 8.18 -18.95
N LEU A 156 3.20 8.96 -19.66
CA LEU A 156 3.09 8.87 -21.11
C LEU A 156 4.47 9.14 -21.74
N ARG A 157 5.08 8.10 -22.31
CA ARG A 157 6.27 8.27 -23.14
C ARG A 157 5.83 8.89 -24.46
N ILE A 158 6.08 10.18 -24.64
CA ILE A 158 6.04 10.77 -25.98
C ILE A 158 7.31 10.27 -26.68
N VAL A 159 7.15 9.28 -27.55
CA VAL A 159 8.23 8.85 -28.44
C VAL A 159 8.34 9.93 -29.52
N SER A 160 9.42 10.71 -29.48
CA SER A 160 9.79 11.69 -30.51
C SER A 160 10.41 11.01 -31.71
#